data_AF-A0A9P4LID7-F1
#
_entry.id   AF-A0A9P4LID7-F1
#
_cell.length_a   1.000
_cell.length_b   1.000
_cell.length_c   1.000
_cell.angle_alpha   90.00
_cell.angle_beta   90.00
_cell.angle_gamma   90.00
#
_symmetry.space_group_name_H-M   'P 1'
#
loop_
_entity.id
_entity.type
_entity.pdbx_description
1 polymer ?
#
loop_
_entity_poly.entity_id
_entity_poly.type
_entity_poly.pdbx_seq_one_letter_code
_entity_poly.pdbx_strand_id
1 'polypeptide(L)'
;MKSTLIIASLIAAAFSAPATLSPHRRQAGGNFQTFTGALGGIAATPVQDSGNADRKFQVKGDTFVNIGAALQRSCDQQFNACANAANGGDKTLSVSACSDQKSESLPSGLLHLN
;
A
#
# COMPACT_ATOMS: atom_id res chain seq x y z
N MET A 1 46.68 2.30 57.38
CA MET A 1 46.16 0.95 57.69
C MET A 1 44.65 1.08 57.82
N LYS A 2 43.81 0.63 56.88
CA LYS A 2 43.60 -0.76 56.49
C LYS A 2 43.13 -0.83 55.03
N SER A 3 43.67 -1.79 54.31
CA SER A 3 43.26 -2.24 52.98
C SER A 3 42.24 -3.38 53.11
N THR A 4 41.26 -3.43 52.21
CA THR A 4 40.41 -4.60 51.90
C THR A 4 39.87 -4.36 50.48
N LEU A 5 40.49 -4.86 49.41
CA LEU A 5 40.46 -6.21 48.82
C LEU A 5 39.08 -6.72 48.36
N ILE A 6 38.91 -6.69 47.03
CA ILE A 6 38.41 -7.74 46.10
C ILE A 6 36.97 -8.26 46.31
N ILE A 7 36.14 -8.14 45.27
CA ILE A 7 35.50 -9.26 44.54
C ILE A 7 35.13 -8.76 43.13
N ALA A 8 35.84 -9.27 42.12
CA ALA A 8 35.47 -9.13 40.72
C ALA A 8 34.44 -10.22 40.39
N SER A 9 33.22 -9.82 40.04
CA SER A 9 32.22 -10.72 39.47
C SER A 9 32.12 -10.47 37.97
N LEU A 10 32.74 -11.34 37.17
CA LEU A 10 32.57 -11.40 35.73
C LEU A 10 31.39 -12.31 35.42
N ILE A 11 30.20 -11.74 35.28
CA ILE A 11 29.04 -12.44 34.72
C ILE A 11 29.05 -12.21 33.21
N ALA A 12 29.57 -13.19 32.47
CA ALA A 12 29.45 -13.23 31.02
C ALA A 12 28.02 -13.69 30.65
N ALA A 13 27.12 -12.73 30.38
CA ALA A 13 25.84 -13.03 29.76
C ALA A 13 26.05 -13.21 28.25
N ALA A 14 25.93 -14.44 27.77
CA ALA A 14 25.86 -14.74 26.35
C ALA A 14 24.59 -14.10 25.75
N PHE A 15 24.77 -13.04 24.97
CA PHE A 15 23.70 -12.47 24.15
C PHE A 15 23.44 -13.40 22.96
N SER A 16 22.51 -14.33 23.12
CA SER A 16 21.86 -15.00 21.99
C SER A 16 20.96 -13.97 21.30
N ALA A 17 21.47 -13.29 20.28
CA ALA A 17 20.65 -12.45 19.42
C ALA A 17 19.57 -13.33 18.78
N PRO A 18 18.27 -12.98 18.87
CA PRO A 18 17.29 -13.64 18.04
C PRO A 18 17.65 -13.30 16.59
N ALA A 19 17.85 -14.33 15.77
CA ALA A 19 17.82 -14.18 14.32
C ALA A 19 16.41 -13.66 13.99
N THR A 20 16.27 -12.33 13.90
CA THR A 20 15.13 -11.71 13.24
C THR A 20 15.21 -12.19 11.80
N LEU A 21 14.48 -13.27 11.50
CA LEU A 21 13.97 -13.49 10.17
C LEU A 21 13.10 -12.28 9.89
N SER A 22 13.72 -11.21 9.39
CA SER A 22 13.02 -10.18 8.64
C SER A 22 12.33 -10.96 7.53
N PRO A 23 11.00 -11.13 7.51
CA PRO A 23 10.36 -11.44 6.27
C PRO A 23 10.76 -10.28 5.37
N HIS A 24 11.66 -10.61 4.45
CA HIS A 24 12.03 -9.86 3.28
C HIS A 24 10.90 -8.88 2.97
N ARG A 25 11.10 -7.58 3.26
CA ARG A 25 10.25 -6.56 2.65
C ARG A 25 10.39 -6.87 1.17
N ARG A 26 9.37 -7.50 0.58
CA ARG A 26 9.23 -7.58 -0.87
C ARG A 26 8.95 -6.17 -1.36
N GLN A 27 9.96 -5.30 -1.27
CA GLN A 27 10.12 -4.20 -2.19
C GLN A 27 10.72 -4.80 -3.45
N ALA A 28 9.88 -5.57 -4.13
CA ALA A 28 10.09 -6.11 -5.46
C ALA A 28 8.70 -6.14 -6.11
N GLY A 29 8.28 -4.97 -6.57
CA GLY A 29 6.94 -4.73 -7.11
C GLY A 29 6.57 -3.27 -6.88
N GLY A 30 7.23 -2.36 -7.61
CA GLY A 30 6.80 -0.95 -7.63
C GLY A 30 5.32 -0.83 -8.00
N ASN A 31 4.70 0.32 -7.72
CA ASN A 31 3.33 0.56 -8.13
C ASN A 31 3.25 0.52 -9.67
N PHE A 32 2.43 -0.37 -10.22
CA PHE A 32 2.19 -0.48 -11.67
C PHE A 32 1.36 0.68 -12.24
N GLN A 33 0.84 1.56 -11.38
CA GLN A 33 0.08 2.74 -11.78
C GLN A 33 1.00 3.92 -12.10
N THR A 34 0.66 4.64 -13.17
CA THR A 34 1.26 5.94 -13.50
C THR A 34 0.41 7.12 -13.03
N PHE A 35 -0.89 6.90 -12.81
CA PHE A 35 -1.80 7.91 -12.29
C PHE A 35 -1.49 8.20 -10.82
N THR A 36 -1.35 9.49 -10.49
CA THR A 36 -0.99 9.97 -9.14
C THR A 36 -1.95 11.03 -8.59
N GLY A 37 -3.01 11.36 -9.35
CA GLY A 37 -4.04 12.29 -8.88
C GLY A 37 -4.71 11.78 -7.60
N ALA A 38 -4.96 12.69 -6.65
CA ALA A 38 -5.50 12.36 -5.34
C ALA A 38 -6.43 13.48 -4.85
N LEU A 39 -7.65 13.52 -5.38
CA LEU A 39 -8.63 14.54 -5.00
C LEU A 39 -8.97 14.35 -3.52
N GLY A 40 -8.97 15.44 -2.75
CA GLY A 40 -9.15 15.37 -1.29
C GLY A 40 -8.02 14.65 -0.55
N GLY A 41 -6.85 14.48 -1.17
CA GLY A 41 -5.74 13.70 -0.60
C GLY A 41 -5.96 12.19 -0.65
N ILE A 42 -6.98 11.71 -1.38
CA ILE A 42 -7.32 10.30 -1.47
C ILE A 42 -6.63 9.69 -2.70
N ALA A 43 -5.49 9.05 -2.47
CA ALA A 43 -4.73 8.40 -3.52
C ALA A 43 -5.34 7.05 -3.94
N ALA A 44 -5.07 6.66 -5.18
CA ALA A 44 -5.42 5.34 -5.69
C ALA A 44 -4.66 4.24 -4.94
N THR A 45 -5.31 3.09 -4.74
CA THR A 45 -4.68 1.97 -4.04
C THR A 45 -3.62 1.32 -4.92
N PRO A 46 -2.36 1.19 -4.46
CA PRO A 46 -1.27 0.71 -5.30
C PRO A 46 -1.56 -0.66 -5.93
N VAL A 47 -1.34 -0.77 -7.24
CA VAL A 47 -1.27 -2.05 -7.95
C VAL A 47 0.14 -2.60 -7.80
N GLN A 48 0.28 -3.77 -7.18
CA GLN A 48 1.58 -4.36 -6.86
C GLN A 48 1.70 -5.77 -7.43
N ASP A 49 2.91 -6.33 -7.39
CA ASP A 49 3.15 -7.74 -7.72
C ASP A 49 2.58 -8.59 -6.57
N SER A 50 1.74 -9.57 -6.90
CA SER A 50 1.12 -10.46 -5.91
C SER A 50 2.08 -11.56 -5.42
N GLY A 51 3.19 -11.78 -6.12
CA GLY A 51 4.08 -12.93 -5.93
C GLY A 51 3.54 -14.23 -6.54
N ASN A 52 2.37 -14.22 -7.18
CA ASN A 52 1.76 -15.38 -7.84
C ASN A 52 1.85 -15.23 -9.37
N ALA A 53 2.53 -16.18 -10.03
CA ALA A 53 2.74 -16.14 -11.48
C ALA A 53 1.45 -16.21 -12.32
N ASP A 54 0.40 -16.87 -11.81
CA ASP A 54 -0.89 -17.02 -12.49
C ASP A 54 -1.81 -15.80 -12.29
N ARG A 55 -1.62 -15.06 -11.19
CA ARG A 55 -2.41 -13.86 -10.85
C ARG A 55 -1.50 -12.73 -10.40
N LYS A 56 -0.66 -12.25 -11.32
CA LYS A 56 0.50 -11.39 -11.06
C LYS A 56 0.21 -10.05 -10.37
N PHE A 57 -0.98 -9.50 -10.52
CA PHE A 57 -1.30 -8.17 -10.00
C PHE A 57 -2.12 -8.27 -8.74
N GLN A 58 -1.91 -7.38 -7.78
CA GLN A 58 -2.77 -7.26 -6.60
C GLN A 58 -3.14 -5.82 -6.26
N VAL A 59 -4.32 -5.66 -5.67
CA VAL A 59 -4.83 -4.40 -5.11
C VAL A 59 -5.48 -4.71 -3.77
N LYS A 60 -4.89 -4.27 -2.66
CA LYS A 60 -5.41 -4.51 -1.30
C LYS A 60 -5.78 -5.99 -1.01
N GLY A 61 -4.98 -6.93 -1.52
CA GLY A 61 -5.19 -8.37 -1.34
C GLY A 61 -6.08 -9.04 -2.40
N ASP A 62 -6.83 -8.28 -3.20
CA ASP A 62 -7.49 -8.80 -4.40
C ASP A 62 -6.43 -9.05 -5.47
N THR A 63 -6.38 -10.24 -6.08
CA THR A 63 -5.40 -10.59 -7.13
C THR A 63 -6.02 -10.67 -8.52
N PHE A 64 -5.25 -10.37 -9.56
CA PHE A 64 -5.74 -10.26 -10.94
C PHE A 64 -4.74 -10.87 -11.91
N VAL A 65 -5.27 -11.50 -12.96
CA VAL A 65 -4.46 -12.00 -14.08
C VAL A 65 -4.06 -10.84 -15.01
N ASN A 66 -4.99 -9.90 -15.24
CA ASN A 66 -4.82 -8.79 -16.17
C ASN A 66 -4.58 -7.46 -15.43
N ILE A 67 -3.61 -6.68 -15.89
CA ILE A 67 -3.26 -5.38 -15.29
C ILE A 67 -4.40 -4.36 -15.38
N GLY A 68 -5.15 -4.34 -16.47
CA GLY A 68 -6.30 -3.44 -16.66
C GLY A 68 -7.38 -3.66 -15.60
N ALA A 69 -7.69 -4.92 -15.27
CA ALA A 69 -8.64 -5.23 -14.21
C ALA A 69 -8.15 -4.77 -12.82
N ALA A 70 -6.84 -4.92 -12.55
CA ALA A 70 -6.24 -4.41 -11.32
C ALA A 70 -6.28 -2.87 -11.25
N LEU A 71 -5.95 -2.20 -12.36
CA LEU A 71 -6.03 -0.73 -12.47
C LEU A 71 -7.47 -0.26 -12.22
N GLN A 72 -8.47 -0.87 -12.87
CA GLN A 72 -9.88 -0.55 -12.65
C GLN A 72 -10.26 -0.68 -11.18
N ARG A 73 -9.89 -1.80 -10.54
CA ARG A 73 -10.16 -2.03 -9.12
C ARG A 73 -9.58 -0.93 -8.25
N SER A 74 -8.35 -0.49 -8.52
CA SER A 74 -7.76 0.62 -7.79
C SER A 74 -8.53 1.93 -7.99
N CYS A 75 -8.94 2.23 -9.22
CA CYS A 75 -9.67 3.47 -9.54
C CYS A 75 -11.04 3.47 -8.85
N ASP A 76 -11.73 2.31 -8.83
CA ASP A 76 -12.98 2.13 -8.09
C ASP A 76 -12.79 2.33 -6.58
N GLN A 77 -11.69 1.81 -6.00
CA GLN A 77 -11.39 2.01 -4.58
C GLN A 77 -11.12 3.49 -4.25
N GLN A 78 -10.42 4.23 -5.13
CA GLN A 78 -10.22 5.67 -4.99
C GLN A 78 -11.55 6.43 -5.06
N PHE A 79 -12.36 6.16 -6.08
CA PHE A 79 -13.67 6.78 -6.27
C PHE A 79 -14.56 6.55 -5.05
N ASN A 80 -14.66 5.31 -4.56
CA ASN A 80 -15.50 4.99 -3.41
C ASN A 80 -15.03 5.72 -2.16
N ALA A 81 -13.71 5.81 -1.92
CA ALA A 81 -13.17 6.57 -0.79
C ALA A 81 -13.48 8.08 -0.92
N CYS A 82 -13.31 8.65 -2.11
CA CYS A 82 -13.64 10.05 -2.41
C CYS A 82 -15.14 10.33 -2.25
N ALA A 83 -16.00 9.50 -2.83
CA ALA A 83 -17.45 9.63 -2.74
C ALA A 83 -17.93 9.46 -1.30
N ASN A 84 -17.33 8.56 -0.52
CA ASN A 84 -17.64 8.41 0.90
C ASN A 84 -17.24 9.65 1.70
N ALA A 85 -16.11 10.31 1.39
CA ALA A 85 -15.72 11.56 2.04
C ALA A 85 -16.68 12.71 1.69
N ALA A 86 -17.04 12.86 0.42
CA ALA A 86 -18.02 13.85 -0.04
C ALA A 86 -19.38 13.64 0.64
N ASN A 87 -19.91 12.40 0.62
CA ASN A 87 -21.17 12.05 1.27
C ASN A 87 -21.09 12.10 2.81
N GLY A 88 -19.88 11.96 3.37
CA GLY A 88 -19.59 12.05 4.79
C GLY A 88 -19.53 13.48 5.33
N GLY A 89 -19.72 14.50 4.48
CA GLY A 89 -19.80 15.90 4.87
C GLY A 89 -18.57 16.74 4.56
N ASP A 90 -17.58 16.21 3.85
CA ASP A 90 -16.49 17.03 3.30
C ASP A 90 -17.03 17.90 2.17
N LYS A 91 -17.26 19.18 2.47
CA LYS A 91 -17.80 20.17 1.53
C LYS A 91 -16.81 20.60 0.45
N THR A 92 -15.53 20.21 0.54
CA THR A 92 -14.53 20.49 -0.49
C THR A 92 -14.58 19.46 -1.62
N LEU A 93 -15.32 18.36 -1.42
CA LEU A 93 -15.47 17.27 -2.38
C LEU A 93 -16.90 17.21 -2.91
N SER A 94 -17.02 16.71 -4.14
CA SER A 94 -18.31 16.31 -4.72
C SER A 94 -18.17 14.94 -5.37
N VAL A 95 -19.23 14.15 -5.33
CA VAL A 95 -19.25 12.83 -6.00
C VAL A 95 -19.01 12.98 -7.51
N SER A 96 -19.45 14.09 -8.12
CA SER A 96 -19.15 14.41 -9.52
C SER A 96 -17.65 14.53 -9.75
N ALA A 97 -16.95 15.36 -8.97
CA ALA A 97 -15.51 15.52 -9.10
C ALA A 97 -14.75 14.21 -8.82
N CYS A 98 -15.24 13.37 -7.89
CA CYS A 98 -14.71 12.03 -7.69
C CYS A 98 -14.86 11.16 -8.95
N SER A 99 -16.00 11.26 -9.65
CA SER A 99 -16.25 10.52 -10.90
C SER A 99 -15.38 11.01 -12.05
N ASP A 100 -15.13 12.32 -12.12
CA ASP A 100 -14.22 12.91 -13.11
C ASP A 100 -12.80 12.36 -12.89
N GLN A 101 -12.30 12.39 -11.65
CA GLN A 101 -11.02 11.79 -11.30
C GLN A 101 -10.96 10.28 -11.62
N LYS A 102 -12.04 9.54 -11.36
CA LYS A 102 -12.11 8.13 -11.72
C LYS A 102 -11.86 7.93 -13.22
N SER A 103 -12.44 8.77 -14.06
CA SER A 103 -12.27 8.72 -15.52
C SER A 103 -10.81 9.02 -15.92
N GLU A 104 -10.16 9.99 -15.26
CA GLU A 104 -8.74 10.31 -15.51
C GLU A 104 -7.78 9.19 -15.09
N SER A 105 -8.16 8.42 -14.07
CA SER A 105 -7.33 7.33 -13.54
C SER A 105 -7.41 6.03 -14.35
N LEU A 106 -8.42 5.87 -15.21
CA LEU A 106 -8.60 4.70 -16.07
C LEU A 106 -7.72 4.80 -17.33
N PRO A 107 -7.06 3.70 -17.75
CA PRO A 107 -6.34 3.68 -19.01
C PRO A 107 -7.31 3.86 -20.19
N SER A 108 -6.87 4.53 -21.27
CA SER A 108 -7.73 4.92 -22.41
C SER A 108 -8.47 3.75 -23.10
N GLY A 109 -8.00 2.51 -22.92
CA GLY A 109 -8.67 1.30 -23.41
C GLY A 109 -9.81 0.77 -22.51
N LEU A 110 -9.92 1.24 -21.26
CA LEU A 110 -10.96 0.85 -20.31
C LEU A 110 -12.17 1.80 -20.30
N LEU A 111 -12.02 3.03 -20.82
CA LEU A 111 -13.06 4.06 -20.79
C LEU A 111 -14.28 3.77 -21.69
N HIS A 112 -14.21 2.75 -22.55
CA HIS A 112 -15.23 2.45 -23.56
C HIS A 112 -16.08 1.20 -23.27
N LEU A 113 -15.99 0.63 -22.06
CA LEU A 113 -16.66 -0.64 -21.71
C LEU A 113 -17.89 -0.49 -20.81
N ASN A 114 -18.52 0.69 -20.75
CA ASN A 114 -19.74 0.92 -19.98
C ASN A 114 -20.88 1.40 -20.86
#